data_AF-A0A834X950-F1
#
_entry.id   AF-A0A834X950-F1
#
_cell.length_a   1.000
_cell.length_b   1.000
_cell.length_c   1.000
_cell.angle_alpha   90.00
_cell.angle_beta   90.00
_cell.angle_gamma   90.00
#
_symmetry.space_group_name_H-M   'P 1'
#
loop_
_entity.id
_entity.type
_entity.pdbx_description
1 polymer ?
#
loop_
_entity_poly.entity_id
_entity_poly.type
_entity_poly.pdbx_seq_one_letter_code
_entity_poly.pdbx_strand_id
1 'polypeptide(L)'
;MGERIVPARHKVQVTVSLLVPESEYNRNLGIFQVRVDFLSTNGKTIARFSQPYMLRFRSEPIRLALTFLKLAPVITGYISETQTLNVKMRGFIEKENVPTSCLRVTLEQRAEYRSGAGIPEVYDAYLVLESELPFLKRIIWQWKMSIFVWITMVAFIFEVIFVLLCCRPIILPRIRRRGASVNSATTQNNLQAPS
;
A
#
# COMPACT_ATOMS: atom_id res chain seq x y z
N MET A 1 16.52 -0.29 26.21
CA MET A 1 15.76 -1.16 25.30
C MET A 1 15.87 -0.55 23.91
N GLY A 2 16.52 -1.24 22.97
CA GLY A 2 16.76 -0.70 21.63
C GLY A 2 15.45 -0.57 20.84
N GLU A 3 15.29 0.54 20.14
CA GLU A 3 14.16 0.81 19.25
C GLU A 3 14.11 -0.25 18.14
N ARG A 4 12.98 -0.95 18.01
CA ARG A 4 12.79 -1.94 16.94
C ARG A 4 12.58 -1.20 15.62
N ILE A 5 13.54 -1.29 14.71
CA ILE A 5 13.48 -0.69 13.37
C ILE A 5 12.29 -1.26 12.56
N VAL A 6 11.90 -2.50 12.81
CA VAL A 6 10.78 -3.18 12.16
C VAL A 6 9.69 -3.55 13.19
N PRO A 7 8.44 -3.09 13.00
CA PRO A 7 7.32 -3.53 13.83
C PRO A 7 7.04 -5.03 13.67
N ALA A 8 6.74 -5.71 14.77
CA ALA A 8 6.38 -7.13 14.74
C ALA A 8 5.16 -7.39 13.85
N ARG A 9 5.13 -8.58 13.20
CA ARG A 9 4.01 -9.07 12.36
C ARG A 9 3.73 -8.23 11.11
N HIS A 10 4.62 -7.30 10.76
CA HIS A 10 4.52 -6.57 9.51
C HIS A 10 5.27 -7.33 8.41
N LYS A 11 4.71 -7.25 7.20
CA LYS A 11 5.40 -7.74 6.01
C LYS A 11 6.39 -6.68 5.59
N VAL A 12 7.60 -7.10 5.28
CA VAL A 12 8.71 -6.22 4.94
C VAL A 12 9.16 -6.52 3.53
N GLN A 13 9.45 -5.45 2.79
CA GLN A 13 10.09 -5.47 1.49
C GLN A 13 11.49 -4.86 1.64
N VAL A 14 12.49 -5.55 1.12
CA VAL A 14 13.87 -5.06 1.05
C VAL A 14 14.18 -4.71 -0.38
N THR A 15 14.76 -3.54 -0.61
CA THR A 15 15.34 -3.17 -1.89
C THR A 15 16.83 -2.93 -1.71
N VAL A 16 17.66 -3.70 -2.41
CA VAL A 16 19.10 -3.48 -2.49
C VAL A 16 19.38 -2.71 -3.77
N SER A 17 19.96 -1.51 -3.63
CA SER A 17 20.31 -0.62 -4.72
C SER A 17 21.83 -0.56 -4.84
N LEU A 18 22.38 -1.07 -5.95
CA LEU A 18 23.82 -1.07 -6.21
C LEU A 18 24.12 -0.05 -7.31
N LEU A 19 24.98 0.91 -7.02
CA LEU A 19 25.53 1.84 -8.01
C LEU A 19 26.80 1.22 -8.60
N VAL A 20 26.74 0.83 -9.86
CA VAL A 20 27.84 0.16 -10.57
C VAL A 20 28.35 1.04 -11.71
N PRO A 21 29.66 1.12 -11.97
CA PRO A 21 30.17 1.71 -13.19
C PRO A 21 29.76 0.88 -14.41
N GLU A 22 29.55 1.56 -15.54
CA GLU A 22 29.44 0.89 -16.83
C GLU A 22 30.84 0.53 -17.37
N SER A 23 31.67 -0.18 -16.60
CA SER A 23 33.02 -0.64 -16.99
C SER A 23 32.97 -1.86 -17.94
N GLU A 24 34.03 -2.10 -18.71
CA GLU A 24 34.12 -3.29 -19.58
C GLU A 24 34.00 -4.59 -18.78
N TYR A 25 34.63 -4.64 -17.60
CA TYR A 25 34.53 -5.76 -16.68
C TYR A 25 33.08 -6.02 -16.26
N ASN A 26 32.37 -5.00 -15.77
CA ASN A 26 30.98 -5.12 -15.33
C ASN A 26 30.03 -5.51 -16.46
N ARG A 27 30.28 -5.02 -17.68
CA ARG A 27 29.50 -5.38 -18.87
C ARG A 27 29.66 -6.86 -19.22
N ASN A 28 30.88 -7.40 -19.09
CA ASN A 28 31.21 -8.79 -19.42
C ASN A 28 30.93 -9.77 -18.27
N LEU A 29 30.57 -9.29 -17.08
CA LEU A 29 30.33 -10.10 -15.89
C LEU A 29 29.11 -11.02 -16.00
N GLY A 30 28.11 -10.61 -16.79
CA GLY A 30 26.87 -11.37 -16.94
C GLY A 30 25.98 -11.35 -15.69
N ILE A 31 25.48 -12.53 -15.31
CA ILE A 31 24.56 -12.71 -14.17
C ILE A 31 25.38 -12.92 -12.90
N PHE A 32 25.07 -12.13 -11.87
CA PHE A 32 25.54 -12.34 -10.50
C PHE A 32 24.35 -12.51 -9.56
N GLN A 33 24.57 -13.06 -8.37
CA GLN A 33 23.50 -13.35 -7.42
C GLN A 33 23.58 -12.40 -6.23
N VAL A 34 22.46 -11.76 -5.89
CA VAL A 34 22.37 -10.90 -4.70
C VAL A 34 21.63 -11.68 -3.63
N ARG A 35 22.30 -11.93 -2.51
CA ARG A 35 21.75 -12.60 -1.33
C ARG A 35 21.56 -11.60 -0.19
N VAL A 36 20.43 -11.68 0.49
CA VAL A 36 20.13 -10.90 1.70
C VAL A 36 19.76 -11.87 2.82
N ASP A 37 20.55 -11.87 3.88
CA ASP A 37 20.33 -12.65 5.09
C ASP A 37 19.82 -11.73 6.21
N PHE A 38 18.68 -12.10 6.79
CA PHE A 38 18.11 -11.45 7.98
C PHE A 38 18.73 -12.09 9.23
N LEU A 39 19.45 -11.31 10.02
CA LEU A 39 20.18 -11.80 11.19
C LEU A 39 19.47 -11.36 12.48
N SER A 40 19.26 -12.34 13.38
CA SER A 40 18.85 -12.09 14.76
C SER A 40 19.97 -11.44 15.56
N THR A 41 19.65 -10.91 16.75
CA THR A 41 20.63 -10.36 17.71
C THR A 41 21.77 -11.32 18.03
N ASN A 42 21.50 -12.63 17.93
CA ASN A 42 22.47 -13.69 18.20
C ASN A 42 23.30 -14.07 16.96
N GLY A 43 23.19 -13.32 15.86
CA GLY A 43 23.86 -13.60 14.58
C GLY A 43 23.27 -14.76 13.77
N LYS A 44 22.21 -15.42 14.28
CA LYS A 44 21.52 -16.52 13.59
C LYS A 44 20.69 -15.97 12.42
N THR A 45 20.82 -16.60 11.24
CA THR A 45 20.00 -16.30 10.07
C THR A 45 18.55 -16.73 10.29
N ILE A 46 17.63 -15.77 10.26
CA ILE A 46 16.18 -15.95 10.41
C ILE A 46 15.55 -16.28 9.06
N ALA A 47 15.94 -15.53 8.04
CA ALA A 47 15.50 -15.69 6.67
C ALA A 47 16.63 -15.36 5.70
N ARG A 48 16.55 -15.96 4.53
CA ARG A 48 17.49 -15.76 3.44
C ARG A 48 16.69 -15.54 2.16
N PHE A 49 17.04 -14.50 1.44
CA PHE A 49 16.54 -14.23 0.10
C PHE A 49 17.71 -14.20 -0.85
N SER A 50 17.53 -14.75 -2.03
CA SER A 50 18.55 -14.74 -3.07
C SER A 50 17.89 -14.53 -4.40
N GLN A 51 18.42 -13.61 -5.20
CA GLN A 51 17.90 -13.32 -6.52
C GLN A 51 19.04 -13.07 -7.51
N PRO A 52 19.04 -13.75 -8.68
CA PRO A 52 19.97 -13.43 -9.74
C PRO A 52 19.64 -12.05 -10.33
N TYR A 53 20.67 -11.28 -10.65
CA TYR A 53 20.57 -9.99 -11.31
C TYR A 53 21.65 -9.85 -12.37
N MET A 54 21.40 -8.99 -13.35
CA MET A 54 22.31 -8.73 -14.46
C MET A 54 22.32 -7.22 -14.74
N LEU A 55 23.47 -6.70 -15.15
CA LEU A 55 23.54 -5.33 -15.66
C LEU A 55 22.60 -5.15 -16.86
N ARG A 56 22.13 -3.92 -17.07
CA ARG A 56 21.24 -3.67 -18.21
C ARG A 56 22.10 -3.70 -19.47
N PHE A 57 21.89 -4.73 -20.28
CA PHE A 57 22.56 -4.81 -21.56
C PHE A 57 22.17 -3.62 -22.46
N ARG A 58 23.18 -2.98 -23.06
CA ARG A 58 23.03 -2.00 -24.12
C ARG A 58 23.92 -2.45 -25.28
N SER A 59 23.39 -2.38 -26.50
CA SER A 59 24.18 -2.72 -27.68
C SER A 59 25.26 -1.67 -27.95
N GLU A 60 26.34 -2.11 -28.60
CA GLU A 60 27.45 -1.26 -29.04
C GLU A 60 27.02 0.06 -29.73
N PRO A 61 26.18 0.06 -30.79
CA PRO A 61 25.80 1.30 -31.45
C PRO A 61 24.99 2.25 -30.56
N ILE A 62 24.09 1.70 -29.72
CA ILE A 62 23.32 2.51 -28.77
C ILE A 62 24.25 3.14 -27.73
N ARG A 63 25.26 2.39 -27.30
CA ARG A 63 26.24 2.87 -26.33
C ARG A 63 27.06 4.01 -26.90
N LEU A 64 27.58 3.87 -28.12
CA LEU A 64 28.33 4.94 -28.79
C LEU A 64 27.48 6.20 -28.96
N ALA A 65 26.21 6.06 -29.36
CA ALA A 65 25.29 7.19 -29.47
C ALA A 65 25.05 7.87 -28.10
N LEU A 66 24.87 7.10 -27.03
CA LEU A 66 24.69 7.62 -25.67
C LEU A 66 25.96 8.30 -25.14
N THR A 67 27.14 7.71 -25.36
CA THR A 67 28.42 8.31 -24.96
C THR A 67 28.66 9.61 -25.71
N PHE A 68 28.34 9.67 -27.01
CA PHE A 68 28.41 10.92 -27.78
C PHE A 68 27.46 11.99 -27.23
N LEU A 69 26.21 11.64 -26.94
CA LEU A 69 25.23 12.56 -26.36
C LEU A 69 25.63 13.03 -24.95
N LYS A 70 26.26 12.15 -24.16
CA LYS A 70 26.71 12.42 -22.80
C LYS A 70 28.09 13.07 -22.72
N LEU A 71 28.79 13.28 -23.83
CA LEU A 71 30.17 13.76 -23.83
C LEU A 71 30.33 15.10 -23.09
N ALA A 72 29.53 16.10 -23.47
CA ALA A 72 29.57 17.43 -22.83
C ALA A 72 29.24 17.39 -21.32
N PRO A 73 28.13 16.76 -20.85
CA PRO A 73 27.82 16.71 -19.42
C PRO A 73 28.78 15.81 -18.61
N VAL A 74 29.44 14.83 -19.23
CA VAL A 74 30.44 13.99 -18.56
C VAL A 74 31.75 14.74 -18.34
N ILE A 75 32.26 15.45 -19.36
CA ILE A 75 33.50 16.26 -19.24
C ILE A 75 33.33 17.37 -18.20
N THR A 76 32.15 17.97 -18.14
CA THR A 76 31.83 19.02 -17.18
C THR A 76 31.53 18.49 -15.77
N GLY A 77 31.52 17.16 -15.56
CA GLY A 77 31.33 16.52 -14.26
C GLY A 77 29.88 16.49 -13.76
N TYR A 78 28.90 16.88 -14.58
CA TYR A 78 27.48 16.86 -14.19
C TYR A 78 26.89 15.45 -14.19
N ILE A 79 27.38 14.56 -15.06
CA ILE A 79 26.85 13.19 -15.23
C ILE A 79 28.01 12.18 -15.18
N SER A 80 27.81 11.07 -14.48
CA SER A 80 28.71 9.92 -14.47
C SER A 80 28.18 8.74 -15.30
N GLU A 81 29.08 7.94 -15.87
CA GLU A 81 28.74 6.70 -16.59
C GLU A 81 28.47 5.53 -15.62
N THR A 82 27.44 5.70 -14.81
CA THR A 82 27.03 4.76 -13.76
C THR A 82 25.63 4.24 -14.01
N GLN A 83 25.38 3.01 -13.56
CA GLN A 83 24.08 2.36 -13.58
C GLN A 83 23.64 2.01 -12.15
N THR A 84 22.37 2.28 -11.81
CA THR A 84 21.77 1.83 -10.56
C THR A 84 20.99 0.53 -10.78
N LEU A 85 21.35 -0.52 -10.04
CA LEU A 85 20.72 -1.83 -10.06
C LEU A 85 19.83 -1.98 -8.83
N ASN A 86 18.52 -2.11 -9.02
CA ASN A 86 17.55 -2.22 -7.93
C ASN A 86 17.01 -3.65 -7.82
N VAL A 87 17.41 -4.36 -6.78
CA VAL A 87 16.99 -5.74 -6.49
C VAL A 87 15.92 -5.71 -5.39
N LYS A 88 14.67 -5.99 -5.77
CA LYS A 88 13.52 -5.97 -4.85
C LYS A 88 13.19 -7.37 -4.37
N MET A 89 13.33 -7.60 -3.07
CA MET A 89 13.03 -8.86 -2.40
C MET A 89 11.82 -8.67 -1.49
N ARG A 90 10.75 -9.43 -1.75
CA ARG A 90 9.48 -9.37 -1.01
C ARG A 90 9.23 -10.67 -0.26
N GLY A 91 8.42 -10.58 0.80
CA GLY A 91 7.84 -11.76 1.44
C GLY A 91 8.43 -12.11 2.81
N PHE A 92 9.28 -11.26 3.37
CA PHE A 92 9.70 -11.44 4.75
C PHE A 92 8.61 -10.96 5.71
N ILE A 93 8.28 -11.78 6.70
CA ILE A 93 7.34 -11.43 7.78
C ILE A 93 8.12 -11.51 9.09
N GLU A 94 8.23 -10.38 9.77
CA GLU A 94 8.94 -10.28 11.05
C GLU A 94 8.19 -11.07 12.12
N LYS A 95 8.85 -12.08 12.71
CA LYS A 95 8.27 -12.92 13.77
C LYS A 95 8.34 -12.17 15.11
N GLU A 96 7.30 -12.33 15.92
CA GLU A 96 7.17 -11.63 17.20
C GLU A 96 8.28 -11.97 18.22
N ASN A 97 8.70 -13.24 18.23
CA ASN A 97 9.65 -13.77 19.23
C ASN A 97 11.13 -13.57 18.86
N VAL A 98 11.45 -13.26 17.61
CA VAL A 98 12.85 -13.16 17.14
C VAL A 98 13.02 -11.89 16.31
N PRO A 99 13.45 -10.77 16.91
CA PRO A 99 13.64 -9.52 16.18
C PRO A 99 14.84 -9.62 15.23
N THR A 100 14.67 -9.08 14.03
CA THR A 100 15.76 -8.79 13.09
C THR A 100 16.60 -7.63 13.63
N SER A 101 17.91 -7.87 13.72
CA SER A 101 18.88 -6.87 14.20
C SER A 101 19.71 -6.28 13.07
N CYS A 102 20.07 -7.10 12.09
CA CYS A 102 20.99 -6.72 11.01
C CYS A 102 20.60 -7.43 9.72
N LEU A 103 20.84 -6.77 8.60
CA LEU A 103 20.71 -7.33 7.27
C LEU A 103 22.10 -7.49 6.68
N ARG A 104 22.45 -8.72 6.32
CA ARG A 104 23.71 -9.02 5.63
C ARG A 104 23.43 -9.19 4.15
N VAL A 105 23.93 -8.26 3.34
CA VAL A 105 23.90 -8.37 1.89
C VAL A 105 25.19 -9.03 1.42
N THR A 106 25.09 -10.02 0.55
CA THR A 106 26.23 -10.74 -0.02
C THR A 106 26.05 -10.83 -1.52
N LEU A 107 27.05 -10.37 -2.26
CA LEU A 107 27.13 -10.57 -3.70
C LEU A 107 27.83 -11.90 -3.95
N GLU A 108 27.13 -12.81 -4.61
CA GLU A 108 27.60 -14.15 -4.91
C GLU A 108 27.91 -14.27 -6.40
N GLN A 109 29.08 -14.83 -6.68
CA GLN A 109 29.50 -15.14 -8.04
C GLN A 109 28.72 -16.32 -8.62
N ARG A 110 28.58 -16.35 -9.94
CA ARG A 110 28.08 -17.52 -10.67
C ARG A 110 29.08 -18.67 -10.54
N ALA A 111 28.59 -19.91 -10.45
CA ALA A 111 29.42 -21.11 -10.27
C ALA A 111 30.50 -21.33 -11.35
N GLU A 112 30.39 -20.65 -12.49
CA GLU A 112 31.36 -20.69 -13.60
C GLU A 112 32.67 -19.93 -13.29
N TYR A 113 32.66 -18.98 -12.37
CA TYR A 113 33.84 -18.15 -12.05
C TYR A 113 34.71 -18.77 -10.95
N ARG A 114 36.04 -18.58 -11.05
CA ARG A 114 37.01 -18.94 -10.00
C ARG A 114 36.76 -18.11 -8.74
N SER A 115 37.21 -18.61 -7.59
CA SER A 115 37.08 -17.91 -6.30
C SER A 115 37.64 -16.47 -6.39
N GLY A 116 36.77 -15.47 -6.24
CA GLY A 116 37.16 -14.05 -6.30
C GLY A 116 36.92 -13.35 -7.63
N ALA A 117 36.37 -14.04 -8.63
CA ALA A 117 35.94 -13.45 -9.91
C ALA A 117 34.41 -13.56 -10.08
N GLY A 118 33.81 -12.69 -10.91
CA GLY A 118 32.37 -12.75 -11.19
C GLY A 118 31.49 -12.01 -10.18
N ILE A 119 32.06 -11.03 -9.47
CA ILE A 119 31.34 -10.06 -8.63
C ILE A 119 31.46 -8.69 -9.30
N PRO A 120 30.38 -7.93 -9.47
CA PRO A 120 30.45 -6.61 -10.11
C PRO A 120 31.28 -5.62 -9.28
N GLU A 121 31.97 -4.71 -9.95
CA GLU A 121 32.50 -3.48 -9.35
C GLU A 121 31.32 -2.61 -8.93
N VAL A 122 31.36 -2.11 -7.69
CA VAL A 122 30.30 -1.30 -7.08
C VAL A 122 30.95 -0.05 -6.50
N TYR A 123 30.39 1.12 -6.81
CA TYR A 123 30.80 2.38 -6.19
C TYR A 123 30.06 2.63 -4.88
N ASP A 124 28.77 2.32 -4.88
CA ASP A 124 27.93 2.56 -3.71
C ASP A 124 26.82 1.53 -3.61
N ALA A 125 26.35 1.28 -2.39
CA ALA A 125 25.30 0.33 -2.10
C ALA A 125 24.36 0.88 -1.04
N TYR A 126 23.08 0.92 -1.38
CA TYR A 126 22.03 1.35 -0.48
C TYR A 126 21.08 0.20 -0.22
N LEU A 127 20.58 0.13 1.01
CA LEU A 127 19.53 -0.80 1.38
C LEU A 127 18.34 -0.01 1.89
N VAL A 128 17.20 -0.20 1.23
CA VAL A 128 15.94 0.44 1.59
C VAL A 128 15.02 -0.63 2.16
N LEU A 129 14.61 -0.43 3.41
CA LEU A 129 13.70 -1.31 4.13
C LEU A 129 12.32 -0.65 4.19
N GLU A 130 11.35 -1.25 3.52
CA GLU A 130 9.97 -0.76 3.49
C GLU A 130 9.07 -1.74 4.23
N SER A 131 8.37 -1.26 5.26
CA SER A 131 7.27 -2.03 5.85
C SER A 131 6.04 -1.93 4.95
N GLU A 132 5.61 -3.04 4.35
CA GLU A 132 4.31 -3.09 3.69
C GLU A 132 3.21 -2.98 4.76
N LEU A 133 2.41 -1.91 4.68
CA LEU A 133 1.22 -1.82 5.51
C LEU A 133 0.31 -3.02 5.22
N PRO A 134 -0.32 -3.61 6.25
CA PRO A 134 -1.24 -4.72 6.06
C PRO A 134 -2.32 -4.30 5.06
N PHE A 135 -2.69 -5.24 4.18
CA PHE A 135 -3.58 -5.01 3.04
C PHE A 135 -4.85 -4.22 3.41
N LEU A 136 -5.45 -4.52 4.56
CA LEU A 136 -6.63 -3.82 5.08
C LEU A 136 -6.35 -2.35 5.41
N LYS A 137 -5.21 -2.02 6.03
CA LYS A 137 -4.84 -0.61 6.28
C LYS A 137 -4.66 0.15 4.96
N ARG A 138 -4.07 -0.49 3.95
CA ARG A 138 -3.93 0.10 2.61
C ARG A 138 -5.29 0.37 1.97
N ILE A 139 -6.22 -0.57 2.04
CA ILE A 139 -7.59 -0.40 1.55
C ILE A 139 -8.30 0.72 2.31
N ILE A 140 -8.33 0.67 3.65
CA ILE A 140 -8.99 1.70 4.46
C ILE A 140 -8.43 3.08 4.15
N TRP A 141 -7.11 3.19 3.96
CA TRP A 141 -6.48 4.45 3.59
C TRP A 141 -6.93 4.99 2.23
N GLN A 142 -6.97 4.12 1.22
CA GLN A 142 -7.44 4.48 -0.13
C GLN A 142 -8.93 4.84 -0.14
N TRP A 143 -9.73 4.17 0.69
CA TRP A 143 -11.18 4.31 0.74
C TRP A 143 -11.67 5.30 1.81
N LYS A 144 -10.76 6.02 2.48
CA LYS A 144 -11.11 6.87 3.63
C LYS A 144 -12.19 7.91 3.31
N MET A 145 -12.18 8.48 2.10
CA MET A 145 -13.18 9.44 1.66
C MET A 145 -14.53 8.78 1.38
N SER A 146 -14.53 7.62 0.70
CA SER A 146 -15.76 6.87 0.43
C SER A 146 -16.40 6.40 1.73
N ILE A 147 -15.63 5.84 2.66
CA ILE A 147 -16.12 5.40 3.98
C ILE A 147 -16.74 6.58 4.73
N PHE A 148 -16.08 7.75 4.72
CA PHE A 148 -16.62 8.96 5.34
C PHE A 148 -17.97 9.37 4.73
N VAL A 149 -18.06 9.43 3.39
CA VAL A 149 -19.32 9.77 2.71
C VAL A 149 -20.43 8.75 3.04
N TRP A 150 -20.13 7.46 3.00
CA TRP A 150 -21.10 6.41 3.32
C TRP A 150 -21.58 6.50 4.77
N ILE A 151 -20.69 6.76 5.73
CA ILE A 151 -21.07 6.95 7.14
C ILE A 151 -21.99 8.17 7.28
N THR A 152 -21.65 9.29 6.65
CA THR A 152 -22.51 10.50 6.71
C THR A 152 -23.88 10.27 6.08
N MET A 153 -23.95 9.53 4.96
CA MET A 153 -25.21 9.20 4.29
C MET A 153 -26.11 8.30 5.14
N VAL A 154 -25.55 7.25 5.77
CA VAL A 154 -26.31 6.37 6.66
C VAL A 154 -26.80 7.12 7.90
N ALA A 155 -25.96 7.97 8.49
CA ALA A 155 -26.35 8.81 9.62
C ALA A 155 -27.49 9.77 9.22
N PHE A 156 -27.40 10.41 8.07
CA PHE A 156 -28.46 11.29 7.57
C PHE A 156 -29.78 10.55 7.35
N ILE A 157 -29.75 9.36 6.73
CA ILE A 157 -30.95 8.53 6.54
C ILE A 157 -31.55 8.12 7.88
N PHE A 158 -30.71 7.75 8.86
CA PHE A 158 -31.16 7.40 10.20
C PHE A 158 -31.86 8.58 10.89
N GLU A 159 -31.30 9.78 10.83
CA GLU A 159 -31.92 11.01 11.35
C GLU A 159 -33.27 11.30 10.67
N VAL A 160 -33.36 11.16 9.34
CA VAL A 160 -34.62 11.34 8.60
C VAL A 160 -35.67 10.31 9.02
N ILE A 161 -35.30 9.04 9.18
CA ILE A 161 -36.21 7.99 9.65
C ILE A 161 -36.67 8.30 11.09
N PHE A 162 -35.75 8.71 11.96
CA PHE A 162 -36.06 9.07 13.34
C PHE A 162 -37.07 10.22 13.41
N VAL A 163 -36.84 11.30 12.66
CA VAL A 163 -37.79 12.43 12.54
C VAL A 163 -39.11 11.95 11.98
N LEU A 164 -39.13 11.14 10.92
CA LEU A 164 -40.39 10.63 10.36
C LEU A 164 -41.17 9.80 11.38
N LEU A 165 -40.52 8.90 12.13
CA LEU A 165 -41.16 8.06 13.15
C LEU A 165 -41.66 8.88 14.36
N CYS A 166 -40.85 9.82 14.85
CA CYS A 166 -41.21 10.70 15.96
C CYS A 166 -42.26 11.76 15.58
N CYS A 167 -42.28 12.22 14.33
CA CYS A 167 -43.22 13.22 13.82
C CYS A 167 -44.44 12.63 13.09
N ARG A 168 -44.53 11.30 12.87
CA ARG A 168 -45.77 10.64 12.38
C ARG A 168 -47.05 11.03 13.15
N PRO A 169 -47.07 11.18 14.49
CA PRO A 169 -48.26 11.66 15.19
C PRO A 169 -48.56 13.15 15.01
N ILE A 170 -47.64 13.93 14.43
CA ILE A 170 -47.76 15.39 14.24
C ILE A 170 -48.11 15.75 12.78
N ILE A 171 -47.65 14.96 11.80
CA ILE A 171 -47.81 15.25 10.36
C ILE A 171 -49.15 14.76 9.79
N LEU A 172 -49.83 13.79 10.42
CA LEU A 172 -51.19 13.38 10.08
C LEU A 172 -52.20 14.04 11.04
N PRO A 173 -52.73 15.25 10.74
CA PRO A 173 -53.85 15.77 11.49
C PRO A 173 -55.02 14.79 11.28
N ARG A 174 -55.45 14.13 12.36
CA ARG A 174 -56.70 13.40 12.43
C ARG A 174 -57.76 14.16 11.63
N ILE A 175 -58.21 13.62 10.50
CA ILE A 175 -59.51 13.98 9.93
C ILE A 175 -60.54 13.65 11.01
N ARG A 176 -60.90 14.69 11.77
CA ARG A 176 -61.85 14.62 12.87
C ARG A 176 -63.23 14.43 12.24
N ARG A 177 -63.68 13.18 12.18
CA ARG A 177 -65.09 12.83 11.95
C ARG A 177 -65.91 13.46 13.08
N ARG A 178 -66.39 14.69 12.87
CA ARG A 178 -67.25 15.40 13.83
C ARG A 178 -68.67 14.92 13.58
N GLY A 179 -69.14 14.01 14.43
CA GLY A 179 -70.55 13.69 14.52
C GLY A 179 -71.35 14.95 14.77
N ALA A 180 -72.29 15.25 13.89
CA ALA A 180 -73.32 16.24 14.11
C ALA A 180 -74.55 15.52 14.69
N SER A 181 -74.61 15.41 16.02
CA SER A 181 -75.90 15.29 16.70
C SER A 181 -76.38 16.71 16.99
N VAL A 182 -77.30 17.22 16.16
CA VAL A 182 -78.05 18.43 16.47
C VAL A 182 -79.48 18.00 16.76
N ASN A 183 -79.79 17.97 18.05
CA ASN A 183 -81.16 17.96 18.55
C ASN A 183 -81.82 19.28 18.14
N SER A 184 -82.96 19.20 17.47
CA SER A 184 -83.88 20.33 17.35
C SER A 184 -85.28 19.78 17.49
N ALA A 185 -85.80 19.87 18.72
CA ALA A 185 -87.20 19.70 19.00
C ALA A 185 -87.94 20.97 18.57
N THR A 186 -88.95 20.85 17.71
CA THR A 186 -90.13 21.73 17.78
C THR A 186 -91.36 20.98 17.28
N THR A 187 -92.28 20.85 18.22
CA THR A 187 -93.63 20.30 18.25
C THR A 187 -94.59 20.99 17.26
N GLN A 188 -95.44 20.24 16.55
CA GLN A 188 -96.91 20.29 16.70
C GLN A 188 -97.66 19.48 15.62
N ASN A 189 -98.41 18.49 16.13
CA ASN A 189 -99.80 18.10 15.83
C ASN A 189 -100.20 17.88 14.35
N ASN A 190 -100.78 16.75 13.94
CA ASN A 190 -102.06 16.23 14.43
C ASN A 190 -102.40 14.88 13.76
N LEU A 191 -103.11 14.02 14.50
CA LEU A 191 -104.24 13.13 14.12
C LEU A 191 -104.12 12.33 12.79
N GLN A 192 -104.31 11.01 12.72
CA GLN A 192 -105.31 10.18 13.38
C GLN A 192 -104.99 8.69 13.07
N ALA A 193 -105.41 7.81 13.98
CA ALA A 193 -105.06 6.38 14.05
C ALA A 193 -106.04 5.48 13.22
N PRO A 194 -106.16 4.16 13.48
CA PRO A 194 -105.70 3.11 12.56
C PRO A 194 -106.83 2.19 12.06
N SER A 195 -106.54 1.42 11.00
CA SER A 195 -107.02 0.05 10.77
C SER A 195 -106.25 -0.57 9.60
#